data_AF-A0A3B0WEE9-F1
#
_entry.id   AF-A0A3B0WEE9-F1
#
_cell.length_a   1.000
_cell.length_b   1.000
_cell.length_c   1.000
_cell.angle_alpha   90.00
_cell.angle_beta   90.00
_cell.angle_gamma   90.00
#
_symmetry.space_group_name_H-M   'P 1'
#
loop_
_entity.id
_entity.type
_entity.pdbx_description
1 polymer ?
#
loop_
_entity_poly.entity_id
_entity_poly.type
_entity_poly.pdbx_seq_one_letter_code
_entity_poly.pdbx_strand_id
1 'polypeptide(L)'
;MNVKTSIAKTLLTMAIPFLTLNTAFAEDSDLPLPLTTPPGFIGPDSDLTPNLNNNVLQIGSVDSADQPGAYQNVHFYLTEQGKWELSNYHVGIELSETSFTDVELIITDTSPTQVFLKISGDTGCGSERFKQINHTLIGNTFNVFAYAELYLFAGFRPPSTCESSFTKIIPLSVYGLPEGEYSYNVNSGLFSGSFNLQNNTISPEGIQ
;
A
#
# COMPACT_ATOMS: atom_id res chain seq x y z
N MET A 1 26.69 -52.33 -5.05
CA MET A 1 25.44 -52.10 -5.81
C MET A 1 24.92 -50.73 -5.42
N ASN A 2 25.06 -49.75 -6.30
CA ASN A 2 24.63 -48.36 -6.09
C ASN A 2 23.49 -48.09 -7.07
N VAL A 3 22.30 -47.76 -6.57
CA VAL A 3 21.18 -47.29 -7.40
C VAL A 3 21.14 -45.77 -7.29
N LYS A 4 21.56 -45.10 -8.37
CA LYS A 4 21.35 -43.65 -8.58
C LYS A 4 20.01 -43.49 -9.29
N THR A 5 19.03 -42.89 -8.62
CA THR A 5 17.76 -42.50 -9.24
C THR A 5 17.91 -41.08 -9.81
N SER A 6 17.89 -40.98 -11.13
CA SER A 6 17.87 -39.72 -11.89
C SER A 6 16.42 -39.36 -12.18
N ILE A 7 15.97 -38.18 -11.72
CA ILE A 7 14.67 -37.62 -12.09
C ILE A 7 14.93 -36.59 -13.20
N ALA A 8 14.44 -36.89 -14.39
CA ALA A 8 14.50 -36.02 -15.55
C ALA A 8 13.60 -34.78 -15.31
N LYS A 9 14.20 -33.60 -15.46
CA LYS A 9 13.50 -32.31 -15.42
C LYS A 9 13.07 -31.97 -16.85
N THR A 10 11.80 -32.19 -17.17
CA THR A 10 11.21 -31.78 -18.46
C THR A 10 11.15 -30.26 -18.54
N LEU A 11 11.91 -29.68 -19.46
CA LEU A 11 11.84 -28.27 -19.85
C LEU A 11 10.53 -28.04 -20.62
N LEU A 12 9.65 -27.18 -20.12
CA LEU A 12 8.55 -26.64 -20.92
C LEU A 12 9.00 -25.29 -21.47
N THR A 13 9.43 -25.29 -22.73
CA THR A 13 9.75 -24.08 -23.50
C THR A 13 8.43 -23.45 -23.94
N MET A 14 7.98 -22.37 -23.28
CA MET A 14 6.95 -21.49 -23.84
C MET A 14 7.61 -20.43 -24.71
N ALA A 15 7.26 -20.46 -25.99
CA ALA A 15 7.68 -19.48 -26.99
C ALA A 15 7.02 -18.13 -26.72
N ILE A 16 7.84 -17.08 -26.58
CA ILE A 16 7.41 -15.68 -26.56
C ILE A 16 7.34 -15.22 -28.02
N PRO A 17 6.19 -14.79 -28.55
CA PRO A 17 6.17 -14.11 -29.85
C PRO A 17 6.83 -12.74 -29.70
N PHE A 18 7.90 -12.53 -30.46
CA PHE A 18 8.49 -11.22 -30.73
C PHE A 18 7.43 -10.29 -31.33
N LEU A 19 6.95 -9.33 -30.55
CA LEU A 19 6.30 -8.14 -31.09
C LEU A 19 7.39 -7.12 -31.42
N THR A 20 7.59 -6.91 -32.71
CA THR A 20 8.45 -5.88 -33.27
C THR A 20 7.97 -4.49 -32.81
N LEU A 21 8.80 -3.75 -32.07
CA LEU A 21 8.61 -2.31 -31.89
C LEU A 21 8.84 -1.64 -33.25
N ASN A 22 7.75 -1.24 -33.92
CA ASN A 22 7.82 -0.22 -34.94
C ASN A 22 7.81 1.15 -34.25
N THR A 23 8.88 1.91 -34.46
CA THR A 23 8.96 3.33 -34.14
C THR A 23 8.01 4.12 -35.04
N ALA A 24 6.98 4.70 -34.45
CA ALA A 24 6.27 5.84 -35.00
C ALA A 24 6.12 6.89 -33.89
N PHE A 25 7.10 7.80 -33.80
CA PHE A 25 6.90 9.08 -33.13
C PHE A 25 5.92 9.88 -33.99
N ALA A 26 4.66 9.90 -33.60
CA ALA A 26 3.74 10.95 -33.99
C ALA A 26 3.73 11.97 -32.86
N GLU A 27 4.24 13.18 -33.14
CA GLU A 27 3.97 14.37 -32.35
C GLU A 27 2.47 14.66 -32.47
N ASP A 28 1.68 14.23 -31.48
CA ASP A 28 0.30 14.67 -31.33
C ASP A 28 0.26 15.74 -30.22
N SER A 29 0.18 16.98 -30.65
CA SER A 29 0.28 18.20 -29.85
C SER A 29 -1.06 18.66 -29.26
N ASP A 30 -2.06 17.80 -29.16
CA ASP A 30 -3.43 18.14 -28.74
C ASP A 30 -3.96 17.33 -27.54
N LEU A 31 -3.09 17.01 -26.58
CA LEU A 31 -3.57 16.61 -25.24
C LEU A 31 -3.97 17.88 -24.45
N PRO A 32 -5.22 18.03 -23.98
CA PRO A 32 -5.61 19.16 -23.17
C PRO A 32 -4.79 19.18 -21.88
N LEU A 33 -4.20 20.34 -21.56
CA LEU A 33 -3.50 20.59 -20.31
C LEU A 33 -4.37 20.13 -19.12
N PRO A 34 -3.80 19.48 -18.09
CA PRO A 34 -4.57 19.12 -16.91
C PRO A 34 -5.18 20.39 -16.30
N LEU A 35 -6.51 20.34 -16.15
CA LEU A 35 -7.35 21.38 -15.61
C LEU A 35 -6.80 21.88 -14.27
N THR A 36 -6.79 23.20 -14.15
CA THR A 36 -6.49 24.00 -12.96
C THR A 36 -7.15 23.41 -11.71
N THR A 37 -6.37 23.30 -10.64
CA THR A 37 -6.82 22.86 -9.31
C THR A 37 -8.12 23.56 -8.87
N PRO A 38 -9.15 22.83 -8.41
CA PRO A 38 -10.30 23.45 -7.78
C PRO A 38 -9.91 24.02 -6.40
N PRO A 39 -10.55 25.12 -5.96
CA PRO A 39 -10.33 25.70 -4.64
C PRO A 39 -11.00 24.81 -3.58
N GLY A 40 -10.20 24.15 -2.76
CA GLY A 40 -10.69 23.31 -1.68
C GLY A 40 -9.60 22.42 -1.11
N PHE A 41 -8.68 23.03 -0.37
CA PHE A 41 -7.71 22.31 0.45
C PHE A 41 -8.47 21.61 1.58
N ILE A 42 -8.81 20.33 1.41
CA ILE A 42 -9.28 19.48 2.50
C ILE A 42 -8.04 18.87 3.16
N GLY A 43 -7.99 18.92 4.50
CA GLY A 43 -6.82 18.56 5.30
C GLY A 43 -6.34 17.10 5.12
N PRO A 44 -5.15 16.77 5.65
CA PRO A 44 -4.34 15.61 5.24
C PRO A 44 -4.90 14.20 5.53
N ASP A 45 -6.07 14.04 6.13
CA ASP A 45 -6.59 12.72 6.55
C ASP A 45 -8.01 12.39 6.06
N SER A 46 -8.70 13.27 5.32
CA SER A 46 -10.05 12.98 4.80
C SER A 46 -10.07 11.95 3.67
N ASP A 47 -8.93 11.72 3.01
CA ASP A 47 -8.84 10.89 1.80
C ASP A 47 -8.87 9.39 2.05
N LEU A 48 -8.73 8.94 3.30
CA LEU A 48 -8.71 7.51 3.64
C LEU A 48 -10.12 6.91 3.80
N THR A 49 -11.14 7.75 3.97
CA THR A 49 -12.50 7.27 4.28
C THR A 49 -13.29 7.14 2.99
N PRO A 50 -13.86 5.95 2.69
CA PRO A 50 -14.70 5.80 1.51
C PRO A 50 -15.86 6.82 1.53
N ASN A 51 -16.03 7.56 0.44
CA ASN A 51 -17.05 8.59 0.31
C ASN A 51 -17.75 8.48 -1.04
N LEU A 52 -19.09 8.55 -1.03
CA LEU A 52 -19.89 8.62 -2.24
C LEU A 52 -20.52 10.01 -2.36
N ASN A 53 -20.13 10.75 -3.40
CA ASN A 53 -20.66 12.08 -3.69
C ASN A 53 -20.90 12.25 -5.19
N ASN A 54 -22.09 12.71 -5.59
CA ASN A 54 -22.46 12.98 -6.98
C ASN A 54 -22.05 11.86 -7.95
N ASN A 55 -22.40 10.62 -7.62
CA ASN A 55 -22.06 9.42 -8.39
C ASN A 55 -20.56 9.08 -8.48
N VAL A 56 -19.71 9.75 -7.70
CA VAL A 56 -18.28 9.42 -7.58
C VAL A 56 -18.05 8.77 -6.22
N LEU A 57 -17.55 7.53 -6.25
CA LEU A 57 -17.04 6.81 -5.09
C LEU A 57 -15.54 7.04 -4.99
N GLN A 58 -15.12 7.75 -3.96
CA GLN A 58 -13.72 7.89 -3.55
C GLN A 58 -13.39 6.80 -2.54
N ILE A 59 -12.27 6.10 -2.74
CA ILE A 59 -11.70 5.10 -1.84
C ILE A 59 -10.24 5.46 -1.62
N GLY A 60 -9.78 5.38 -0.37
CA GLY A 60 -8.39 5.73 -0.03
C GLY A 60 -7.38 4.90 -0.81
N SER A 61 -7.48 3.57 -0.78
CA SER A 61 -6.62 2.68 -1.56
C SER A 61 -7.33 1.44 -2.07
N VAL A 62 -6.82 0.87 -3.14
CA VAL A 62 -7.27 -0.41 -3.70
C VAL A 62 -6.07 -1.34 -3.91
N ASP A 63 -6.29 -2.62 -3.61
CA ASP A 63 -5.31 -3.67 -3.87
C ASP A 63 -5.34 -4.14 -5.31
N SER A 64 -4.16 -4.39 -5.87
CA SER A 64 -3.98 -5.19 -7.07
C SER A 64 -3.26 -6.50 -6.72
N ALA A 65 -3.33 -7.49 -7.60
CA ALA A 65 -2.70 -8.80 -7.37
C ALA A 65 -1.18 -8.68 -7.10
N ASP A 66 -0.52 -7.74 -7.77
CA ASP A 66 0.94 -7.57 -7.71
C ASP A 66 1.39 -6.44 -6.78
N GLN A 67 0.50 -5.48 -6.47
CA GLN A 67 0.82 -4.28 -5.69
C GLN A 67 -0.32 -3.93 -4.73
N PRO A 68 -0.32 -4.51 -3.51
CA PRO A 68 -1.29 -4.18 -2.48
C PRO A 68 -1.15 -2.72 -2.01
N GLY A 69 -2.24 -1.95 -2.01
CA GLY A 69 -2.29 -0.59 -1.48
C GLY A 69 -1.58 0.48 -2.32
N ALA A 70 -0.99 0.12 -3.46
CA ALA A 70 -0.26 1.05 -4.32
C ALA A 70 -1.18 2.05 -5.03
N TYR A 71 -2.40 1.65 -5.38
CA TYR A 71 -3.38 2.55 -6.00
C TYR A 71 -4.08 3.35 -4.91
N GLN A 72 -3.89 4.67 -4.91
CA GLN A 72 -4.36 5.60 -3.87
C GLN A 72 -5.28 6.69 -4.44
N ASN A 73 -6.09 7.29 -3.57
CA ASN A 73 -7.11 8.29 -3.90
C ASN A 73 -7.93 7.84 -5.12
N VAL A 74 -8.44 6.61 -5.07
CA VAL A 74 -9.07 5.93 -6.21
C VAL A 74 -10.51 6.40 -6.36
N HIS A 75 -10.85 6.91 -7.54
CA HIS A 75 -12.18 7.44 -7.84
C HIS A 75 -12.88 6.57 -8.87
N PHE A 76 -14.05 6.05 -8.53
CA PHE A 76 -14.95 5.38 -9.46
C PHE A 76 -16.16 6.27 -9.73
N TYR A 77 -16.59 6.38 -10.98
CA TYR A 77 -17.84 7.05 -11.33
C TYR A 77 -18.90 6.03 -11.72
N LEU A 78 -20.15 6.26 -11.30
CA LEU A 78 -21.29 5.42 -11.67
C LEU A 78 -21.88 5.91 -12.99
N THR A 79 -21.81 5.08 -14.03
CA THR A 79 -22.38 5.38 -15.35
C THR A 79 -23.91 5.35 -15.32
N GLU A 80 -24.54 5.93 -16.35
CA GLU A 80 -26.00 5.89 -16.53
C GLU A 80 -26.55 4.46 -16.66
N GLN A 81 -25.71 3.51 -17.08
CA GLN A 81 -26.04 2.09 -17.17
C GLN A 81 -25.83 1.35 -15.83
N GLY A 82 -25.54 2.07 -14.75
CA GLY A 82 -25.33 1.52 -13.41
C GLY A 82 -24.02 0.75 -13.24
N LYS A 83 -22.98 1.09 -14.01
CA LYS A 83 -21.65 0.46 -13.90
C LYS A 83 -20.66 1.40 -13.21
N TRP A 84 -19.77 0.85 -12.40
CA TRP A 84 -18.64 1.60 -11.86
C TRP A 84 -17.48 1.58 -12.85
N GLU A 85 -16.95 2.75 -13.16
CA GLU A 85 -15.78 2.90 -14.02
C GLU A 85 -14.71 3.73 -13.31
N LEU A 86 -13.45 3.31 -13.45
CA LEU A 86 -12.31 4.00 -12.86
C LEU A 86 -12.11 5.34 -13.57
N SER A 87 -12.16 6.43 -12.81
CA SER A 87 -12.01 7.80 -13.33
C SER A 87 -10.67 8.44 -12.98
N ASN A 88 -10.11 8.14 -11.80
CA ASN A 88 -8.85 8.71 -11.34
C ASN A 88 -8.20 7.83 -10.28
N TYR A 89 -6.87 7.88 -10.20
CA TYR A 89 -6.07 7.27 -9.15
C TYR A 89 -4.64 7.82 -9.20
N HIS A 90 -3.92 7.67 -8.09
CA HIS A 90 -2.48 7.84 -8.03
C HIS A 90 -1.81 6.50 -7.76
N VAL A 91 -0.61 6.30 -8.30
CA VAL A 91 0.22 5.14 -7.95
C VAL A 91 1.25 5.63 -6.94
N GLY A 92 1.17 5.12 -5.72
CA GLY A 92 2.11 5.40 -4.66
C GLY A 92 3.49 4.83 -4.96
N ILE A 93 4.52 5.53 -4.47
CA ILE A 93 5.91 5.06 -4.51
C ILE A 93 6.19 4.36 -3.19
N GLU A 94 6.59 3.10 -3.25
CA GLU A 94 6.95 2.35 -2.05
C GLU A 94 8.14 3.03 -1.37
N LEU A 95 8.03 3.29 -0.07
CA LEU A 95 9.10 3.91 0.70
C LEU A 95 10.32 2.99 0.77
N SER A 96 11.50 3.56 0.55
CA SER A 96 12.76 2.82 0.65
C SER A 96 13.33 2.84 2.06
N GLU A 97 14.35 2.03 2.34
CA GLU A 97 15.02 1.95 3.64
C GLU A 97 15.44 3.33 4.18
N THR A 98 15.94 4.20 3.30
CA THR A 98 16.39 5.55 3.67
C THR A 98 15.27 6.48 4.11
N SER A 99 14.02 6.13 3.81
CA SER A 99 12.85 6.90 4.24
C SER A 99 12.40 6.54 5.65
N PHE A 100 12.89 5.45 6.24
CA PHE A 100 12.53 5.02 7.58
C PHE A 100 13.59 5.42 8.59
N THR A 101 13.14 5.91 9.74
CA THR A 101 14.00 6.17 10.90
C THR A 101 13.80 5.10 11.97
N ASP A 102 12.56 4.65 12.18
CA ASP A 102 12.24 3.66 13.21
C ASP A 102 10.95 2.90 12.90
N VAL A 103 10.90 1.63 13.35
CA VAL A 103 9.73 0.76 13.30
C VAL A 103 9.58 0.08 14.65
N GLU A 104 8.60 0.53 15.42
CA GLU A 104 8.34 0.10 16.80
C GLU A 104 7.07 -0.74 16.87
N LEU A 105 7.15 -1.90 17.53
CA LEU A 105 5.99 -2.74 17.82
C LEU A 105 5.42 -2.38 19.20
N ILE A 106 4.12 -2.09 19.25
CA ILE A 106 3.41 -1.72 20.48
C ILE A 106 2.32 -2.76 20.73
N ILE A 107 2.39 -3.43 21.87
CA ILE A 107 1.39 -4.41 22.31
C ILE A 107 0.77 -3.90 23.60
N THR A 108 -0.56 -3.80 23.61
CA THR A 108 -1.30 -3.43 24.82
C THR A 108 -1.36 -4.60 25.80
N ASP A 109 -1.23 -4.28 27.09
CA ASP A 109 -1.35 -5.22 28.20
C ASP A 109 -2.81 -5.44 28.64
N THR A 110 -3.76 -4.79 27.97
CA THR A 110 -5.20 -4.85 28.26
C THR A 110 -5.93 -5.97 27.49
N SER A 111 -7.11 -6.36 27.99
CA SER A 111 -8.06 -7.21 27.27
C SER A 111 -9.15 -6.37 26.59
N PRO A 112 -9.45 -6.58 25.28
CA PRO A 112 -8.72 -7.46 24.36
C PRO A 112 -7.35 -6.89 23.99
N THR A 113 -6.40 -7.79 23.72
CA THR A 113 -5.05 -7.39 23.27
C THR A 113 -5.13 -6.71 21.90
N GLN A 114 -4.51 -5.54 21.82
CA GLN A 114 -4.30 -4.77 20.59
C GLN A 114 -2.81 -4.73 20.28
N VAL A 115 -2.50 -4.85 18.99
CA VAL A 115 -1.13 -4.78 18.46
C VAL A 115 -1.08 -3.67 17.43
N PHE A 116 -0.09 -2.79 17.57
CA PHE A 116 0.15 -1.69 16.66
C PHE A 116 1.59 -1.71 16.17
N LEU A 117 1.78 -1.23 14.94
CA LEU A 117 3.08 -0.92 14.39
C LEU A 117 3.21 0.59 14.25
N LYS A 118 4.16 1.19 14.96
CA LYS A 118 4.48 2.61 14.84
C LYS A 118 5.68 2.77 13.92
N ILE A 119 5.45 3.41 12.78
CA ILE A 119 6.46 3.66 11.76
C ILE A 119 6.78 5.15 11.77
N SER A 120 8.06 5.47 11.85
CA SER A 120 8.57 6.83 11.76
C SER A 120 9.65 6.96 10.69
N GLY A 121 9.74 8.13 10.07
CA GLY A 121 10.68 8.35 8.98
C GLY A 121 10.67 9.76 8.45
N ASP A 122 11.33 9.97 7.31
CA ASP A 122 11.39 11.23 6.59
C ASP A 122 11.28 10.96 5.08
N THR A 123 10.40 11.69 4.40
CA THR A 123 10.22 11.57 2.93
C THR A 123 11.12 12.54 2.15
N GLY A 124 12.03 13.21 2.83
CA GLY A 124 13.01 14.14 2.28
C GLY A 124 12.41 15.46 1.82
N CYS A 125 13.24 16.18 1.06
CA CYS A 125 12.85 17.39 0.37
C CYS A 125 12.16 17.06 -0.95
N GLY A 126 10.83 16.89 -0.89
CA GLY A 126 10.02 16.61 -2.06
C GLY A 126 8.57 16.94 -1.83
N SER A 127 7.79 16.73 -2.88
CA SER A 127 6.33 16.62 -2.79
C SER A 127 5.87 15.31 -2.19
N GLU A 128 6.79 14.39 -1.93
CA GLU A 128 6.53 13.08 -1.35
C GLU A 128 5.95 13.24 0.06
N ARG A 129 4.67 12.95 0.21
CA ARG A 129 4.01 12.91 1.51
C ARG A 129 3.69 11.48 1.86
N PHE A 130 4.03 11.11 3.10
CA PHE A 130 3.55 9.85 3.67
C PHE A 130 2.02 9.86 3.62
N LYS A 131 1.44 8.90 2.90
CA LYS A 131 -0.01 8.85 2.68
C LYS A 131 -0.58 7.62 3.35
N GLN A 132 -0.55 6.51 2.64
CA GLN A 132 -1.36 5.36 2.96
C GLN A 132 -0.51 4.15 3.29
N ILE A 133 -1.02 3.41 4.26
CA ILE A 133 -0.51 2.12 4.66
C ILE A 133 -1.59 1.11 4.36
N ASN A 134 -1.21 0.02 3.70
CA ASN A 134 -2.06 -1.17 3.66
C ASN A 134 -1.37 -2.30 4.39
N HIS A 135 -2.15 -3.25 4.91
CA HIS A 135 -1.60 -4.47 5.47
C HIS A 135 -2.48 -5.67 5.18
N THR A 136 -1.85 -6.82 5.02
CA THR A 136 -2.53 -8.11 4.81
C THR A 136 -1.89 -9.17 5.69
N LEU A 137 -2.69 -10.13 6.16
CA LEU A 137 -2.20 -11.31 6.88
C LEU A 137 -2.07 -12.48 5.90
N ILE A 138 -0.85 -12.97 5.69
CA ILE A 138 -0.58 -14.16 4.87
C ILE A 138 0.06 -15.21 5.78
N GLY A 139 -0.66 -16.31 6.04
CA GLY A 139 -0.26 -17.27 7.07
C GLY A 139 -0.28 -16.60 8.45
N ASN A 140 0.87 -16.54 9.10
CA ASN A 140 1.06 -15.85 10.40
C ASN A 140 1.86 -14.54 10.27
N THR A 141 2.02 -14.00 9.06
CA THR A 141 2.82 -12.80 8.81
C THR A 141 1.95 -11.65 8.33
N PHE A 142 1.99 -10.54 9.06
CA PHE A 142 1.45 -9.25 8.62
C PHE A 142 2.41 -8.59 7.62
N ASN A 143 2.01 -8.52 6.37
CA ASN A 143 2.73 -7.76 5.34
C ASN A 143 2.17 -6.34 5.32
N VAL A 144 3.00 -5.37 5.68
CA VAL A 144 2.69 -3.95 5.78
C VAL A 144 3.37 -3.22 4.63
N PHE A 145 2.60 -2.45 3.88
CA PHE A 145 3.05 -1.69 2.72
C PHE A 145 2.86 -0.21 2.99
N ALA A 146 3.96 0.55 2.96
CA ALA A 146 3.99 1.99 3.22
C ALA A 146 4.45 2.72 1.96
N TYR A 147 3.64 3.69 1.54
CA TYR A 147 3.80 4.42 0.29
C TYR A 147 3.83 5.93 0.53
N ALA A 148 4.61 6.62 -0.30
CA ALA A 148 4.54 8.07 -0.49
C ALA A 148 3.78 8.42 -1.77
N GLU A 149 3.11 9.57 -1.75
CA GLU A 149 2.53 10.17 -2.93
C GLU A 149 3.49 11.21 -3.51
N LEU A 150 3.93 11.04 -4.76
CA LEU A 150 4.78 12.00 -5.46
C LEU A 150 3.92 13.06 -6.15
N TYR A 151 3.94 14.32 -5.67
CA TYR A 151 3.41 15.42 -6.48
C TYR A 151 4.46 15.92 -7.46
N LEU A 152 4.41 15.48 -8.70
CA LEU A 152 5.20 16.09 -9.77
C LEU A 152 4.60 17.45 -10.16
N PHE A 153 4.77 18.47 -9.32
CA PHE A 153 4.51 19.84 -9.73
C PHE A 153 5.67 20.32 -10.60
N ALA A 154 5.44 20.42 -11.91
CA ALA A 154 6.38 21.02 -12.84
C ALA A 154 6.77 22.43 -12.35
N GLY A 155 8.04 22.61 -12.00
CA GLY A 155 8.58 23.89 -11.53
C GLY A 155 8.64 24.09 -10.02
N PHE A 156 8.20 23.12 -9.20
CA PHE A 156 8.37 23.19 -7.75
C PHE A 156 9.81 22.80 -7.38
N ARG A 157 10.61 23.79 -7.01
CA ARG A 157 11.89 23.56 -6.34
C ARG A 157 11.64 23.55 -4.84
N PRO A 158 11.74 22.39 -4.15
CA PRO A 158 11.59 22.36 -2.72
C PRO A 158 12.62 23.31 -2.06
N PRO A 159 12.25 24.03 -0.99
CA PRO A 159 13.22 24.84 -0.25
C PRO A 159 14.37 23.96 0.23
N SER A 160 15.59 24.48 0.32
CA SER A 160 16.79 23.71 0.68
C SER A 160 16.80 23.13 2.10
N THR A 161 15.75 23.36 2.90
CA THR A 161 15.62 22.98 4.31
C THR A 161 14.23 22.42 4.63
N CYS A 162 13.64 21.61 3.75
CA CYS A 162 12.46 20.82 4.08
C CYS A 162 12.85 19.49 4.73
N GLU A 163 12.41 19.31 5.96
CA GLU A 163 12.27 18.00 6.57
C GLU A 163 10.78 17.68 6.59
N SER A 164 10.40 16.53 6.03
CA SER A 164 9.03 16.03 6.04
C SER A 164 9.01 14.72 6.80
N SER A 165 9.20 14.85 8.10
CA SER A 165 9.11 13.71 9.00
C SER A 165 7.67 13.23 9.14
N PHE A 166 7.51 11.92 9.28
CA PHE A 166 6.22 11.29 9.53
C PHE A 166 6.31 10.33 10.71
N THR A 167 5.19 10.19 11.40
CA THR A 167 4.94 9.11 12.35
C THR A 167 3.52 8.62 12.12
N LYS A 168 3.35 7.31 11.91
CA LYS A 168 2.03 6.68 11.78
C LYS A 168 1.95 5.44 12.65
N ILE A 169 0.80 5.27 13.29
CA ILE A 169 0.49 4.11 14.13
C ILE A 169 -0.56 3.29 13.37
N ILE A 170 -0.21 2.05 13.05
CA ILE A 170 -1.04 1.13 12.27
C ILE A 170 -1.58 0.06 13.20
N PRO A 171 -2.90 -0.09 13.36
CA PRO A 171 -3.46 -1.25 14.05
C PRO A 171 -3.26 -2.51 13.19
N LEU A 172 -2.68 -3.56 13.77
CA LEU A 172 -2.68 -4.89 13.16
C LEU A 172 -3.96 -5.62 13.60
N SER A 173 -4.71 -6.13 12.64
CA SER A 173 -5.99 -6.81 12.88
C SER A 173 -5.77 -8.17 13.54
N VAL A 174 -5.52 -8.17 14.86
CA VAL A 174 -5.27 -9.38 15.67
C VAL A 174 -6.53 -9.95 16.33
N TYR A 175 -7.64 -9.23 16.29
CA TYR A 175 -8.89 -9.67 16.90
C TYR A 175 -9.40 -10.96 16.24
N GLY A 176 -9.75 -11.97 17.05
CA GLY A 176 -10.18 -13.29 16.61
C GLY A 176 -9.07 -14.22 16.13
N LEU A 177 -7.80 -13.78 16.11
CA LEU A 177 -6.69 -14.66 15.76
C LEU A 177 -6.34 -15.62 16.91
N PRO A 178 -5.95 -16.88 16.61
CA PRO A 178 -5.55 -17.85 17.63
C PRO A 178 -4.27 -17.41 18.33
N GLU A 179 -4.08 -17.88 19.57
CA GLU A 179 -2.81 -17.72 20.28
C GLU A 179 -1.65 -18.33 19.48
N GLY A 180 -0.49 -17.69 19.51
CA GLY A 180 0.67 -18.16 18.75
C GLY A 180 1.67 -17.08 18.39
N GLU A 181 2.69 -17.49 17.63
CA GLU A 181 3.72 -16.60 17.11
C GLU A 181 3.28 -16.02 15.75
N TYR A 182 3.32 -14.70 15.67
CA TYR A 182 3.06 -13.91 14.49
C TYR A 182 4.28 -13.09 14.15
N SER A 183 4.44 -12.79 12.87
CA SER A 183 5.50 -11.92 12.37
C SER A 183 4.91 -10.71 11.66
N TYR A 184 5.71 -9.66 11.50
CA TYR A 184 5.41 -8.56 10.59
C TYR A 184 6.59 -8.29 9.67
N ASN A 185 6.28 -7.83 8.46
CA ASN A 185 7.23 -7.34 7.47
C ASN A 185 6.76 -5.99 6.95
N VAL A 186 7.64 -5.00 6.88
CA VAL A 186 7.37 -3.70 6.23
C VAL A 186 8.11 -3.65 4.90
N ASN A 187 7.41 -3.29 3.83
CA ASN A 187 7.94 -3.08 2.47
C ASN A 187 8.89 -4.21 2.04
N SER A 188 8.34 -5.40 1.85
CA SER A 188 9.09 -6.58 1.39
C SER A 188 10.28 -6.98 2.29
N GLY A 189 10.19 -6.70 3.60
CA GLY A 189 11.14 -7.17 4.61
C GLY A 189 12.25 -6.19 4.97
N LEU A 190 12.15 -4.92 4.57
CA LEU A 190 13.07 -3.86 5.03
C LEU A 190 13.11 -3.78 6.56
N PHE A 191 11.96 -3.95 7.20
CA PHE A 191 11.84 -4.15 8.64
C PHE A 191 11.03 -5.39 8.91
N SER A 192 11.45 -6.17 9.89
CA SER A 192 10.71 -7.35 10.31
C SER A 192 10.88 -7.60 11.81
N GLY A 193 9.92 -8.30 12.39
CA GLY A 193 9.93 -8.71 13.77
C GLY A 193 8.85 -9.74 14.03
N SER A 194 8.84 -10.29 15.24
CA SER A 194 7.82 -11.23 15.68
C SER A 194 7.25 -10.87 17.05
N PHE A 195 6.04 -11.35 17.30
CA PHE A 195 5.37 -11.25 18.60
C PHE A 195 4.53 -12.48 18.88
N ASN A 196 4.28 -12.70 20.16
CA ASN A 196 3.41 -13.77 20.61
C ASN A 196 2.05 -13.19 21.04
N LEU A 197 0.98 -13.66 20.42
CA LEU A 197 -0.38 -13.34 20.84
C LEU A 197 -0.80 -14.31 21.94
N GLN A 198 -1.03 -13.78 23.13
CA GLN A 198 -1.54 -14.56 24.26
C GLN A 198 -3.08 -14.61 24.24
N ASN A 199 -3.66 -15.58 24.94
CA ASN A 199 -5.08 -16.03 24.93
C ASN A 199 -6.15 -15.01 25.37
N ASN A 200 -5.90 -13.72 25.19
CA ASN A 200 -6.76 -12.61 25.63
C ASN A 200 -7.55 -11.98 24.47
N THR A 201 -7.47 -12.58 23.28
CA THR A 201 -8.27 -12.21 22.13
C THR A 201 -9.59 -12.99 22.22
N ILE A 202 -10.69 -12.31 22.53
CA ILE A 202 -12.00 -12.94 22.64
C ILE A 202 -12.31 -13.62 21.30
N SER A 203 -12.28 -14.95 21.26
CA SER A 203 -12.73 -15.72 20.11
C SER A 203 -14.24 -15.50 19.92
N PRO A 204 -14.75 -15.34 18.68
CA PRO A 204 -16.19 -15.22 18.42
C PRO A 204 -17.03 -16.39 18.94
N GLU A 205 -16.41 -17.52 19.34
CA GLU A 205 -17.12 -18.73 19.77
C GLU A 205 -17.50 -18.77 21.26
N GLY A 206 -17.36 -17.65 21.99
CA GLY A 206 -17.57 -17.57 23.44
C GLY A 206 -18.99 -17.30 23.94
N ILE A 207 -20.05 -17.45 23.12
CA ILE A 207 -21.44 -17.41 23.62
C ILE A 207 -21.96 -18.84 23.66
N GLN A 208 -21.82 -19.49 24.82
CA GLN A 208 -22.63 -20.65 25.20
C GLN A 208 -23.77 -20.22 26.11
#